data_AF-A0A935Y326-F1
#
_entry.id   AF-A0A935Y326-F1
#
_cell.length_a   1.000
_cell.length_b   1.000
_cell.length_c   1.000
_cell.angle_alpha   90.00
_cell.angle_beta   90.00
_cell.angle_gamma   90.00
#
_symmetry.space_group_name_H-M   'P 1'
#
loop_
_entity.id
_entity.type
_entity.pdbx_description
1 polymer ?
#
loop_
_entity_poly.entity_id
_entity_poly.type
_entity_poly.pdbx_seq_one_letter_code
_entity_poly.pdbx_strand_id
1 'polypeptide(L)'
;MNAADSNWILAAHSNILYSSKDYGKTWTNTNLSSGERISDIEMHPSQSTRAWVTRSGLSQANKIFTTSDKGKTWLNITGNFINTPVLSITFDEPTNTLFTGTDVGVFYTDADLINWQIYGNNMPKTSITDLDIHAGTRSLYASTFGRGVYSINLPDCYPTEIQLSCSINKANFVQIDSQKVCIGDTIRFKTIQNYIDGQYKWTGPSKLDTTLLGTQFSPELAIKSLSQTGLYILQFTSKDACVKTDTIFLKVYSKPIVKIIPSHLYFDCNHKSITLSAGKDSIYTYNWNYGGITDTQHQISVNDTWHL
;
A
#
# COMPACT_ATOMS: atom_id res chain seq x y z
N MET A 1 -5.72 24.12 4.35
CA MET A 1 -6.73 23.47 3.48
C MET A 1 -6.11 22.19 2.97
N ASN A 2 -6.85 21.08 2.92
CA ASN A 2 -6.28 19.83 2.43
C ASN A 2 -6.15 19.87 0.90
N ALA A 3 -5.00 19.49 0.36
CA ALA A 3 -4.77 19.51 -1.08
C ALA A 3 -5.58 18.43 -1.82
N ALA A 4 -5.87 17.29 -1.19
CA ALA A 4 -6.68 16.21 -1.75
C ALA A 4 -8.20 16.39 -1.54
N ASP A 5 -8.62 17.23 -0.59
CA ASP A 5 -10.04 17.57 -0.36
C ASP A 5 -10.20 19.04 0.02
N SER A 6 -10.45 19.88 -0.99
CA SER A 6 -10.64 21.32 -0.81
C SER A 6 -11.82 21.71 0.10
N ASN A 7 -12.72 20.79 0.42
CA ASN A 7 -13.85 21.06 1.31
C ASN A 7 -13.41 21.07 2.77
N TRP A 8 -12.34 20.34 3.10
CA TRP A 8 -11.88 20.18 4.48
C TRP A 8 -10.81 21.24 4.82
N ILE A 9 -11.19 22.12 5.74
CA ILE A 9 -10.35 23.22 6.22
C ILE A 9 -10.27 23.12 7.74
N LEU A 10 -9.05 23.26 8.27
CA LEU A 10 -8.79 23.43 9.69
C LEU A 10 -8.30 24.86 9.94
N ALA A 11 -8.73 25.45 11.05
CA ALA A 11 -8.28 26.75 11.50
C ALA A 11 -8.21 26.77 13.02
N ALA A 12 -7.21 27.43 13.60
CA ALA A 12 -7.07 27.57 15.05
C ALA A 12 -7.24 29.02 15.51
N HIS A 13 -7.83 29.18 16.69
CA HIS A 13 -7.82 30.43 17.42
C HIS A 13 -7.42 30.15 18.87
N SER A 14 -6.25 30.68 19.27
CA SER A 14 -5.63 30.37 20.56
C SER A 14 -5.45 28.86 20.75
N ASN A 15 -6.19 28.22 21.65
CA ASN A 15 -6.13 26.78 21.93
C ASN A 15 -7.31 25.98 21.37
N ILE A 16 -8.23 26.63 20.64
CA ILE A 16 -9.40 25.99 20.04
C ILE A 16 -9.14 25.74 18.56
N LEU A 17 -9.38 24.51 18.12
CA LEU A 17 -9.29 24.10 16.73
C LEU A 17 -10.69 23.94 16.13
N TYR A 18 -10.93 24.62 15.01
CA TYR A 18 -12.15 24.60 14.23
C TYR A 18 -11.95 23.80 12.95
N SER A 19 -13.04 23.17 12.48
CA SER A 19 -13.09 22.42 11.24
C SER A 19 -14.28 22.86 10.41
N SER A 20 -14.05 23.06 9.11
CA SER A 20 -15.08 23.24 8.09
C SER A 20 -14.99 22.12 7.08
N LYS A 21 -16.15 21.67 6.58
CA LYS A 21 -16.29 20.62 5.56
C LYS A 21 -17.12 21.08 4.36
N ASP A 22 -17.27 22.40 4.22
CA ASP A 22 -18.16 23.06 3.27
C ASP A 22 -17.54 24.34 2.70
N TYR A 23 -16.23 24.31 2.43
CA TYR A 23 -15.46 25.42 1.87
C TYR A 23 -15.42 26.66 2.78
N GLY A 24 -15.48 26.48 4.09
CA GLY A 24 -15.41 27.57 5.07
C GLY A 24 -16.73 28.28 5.35
N LYS A 25 -17.86 27.74 4.87
CA LYS A 25 -19.20 28.33 5.12
C LYS A 25 -19.66 28.13 6.56
N THR A 26 -19.43 26.94 7.11
CA THR A 26 -19.74 26.62 8.51
C THR A 26 -18.52 26.02 9.22
N TRP A 27 -18.43 26.31 10.51
CA TRP A 27 -17.30 25.92 11.36
C TRP A 27 -17.80 25.27 12.64
N THR A 28 -17.21 24.14 13.01
CA THR A 28 -17.47 23.46 14.27
C THR A 28 -16.18 23.24 15.03
N ASN A 29 -16.26 23.25 16.37
CA ASN A 29 -15.14 22.86 17.21
C ASN A 29 -14.78 21.39 16.95
N THR A 30 -13.50 21.11 16.84
CA THR A 30 -13.01 19.72 16.84
C THR A 30 -12.96 19.17 18.26
N ASN A 31 -12.88 17.85 18.40
CA ASN A 31 -12.70 17.18 19.69
C ASN A 31 -11.23 17.11 20.14
N LEU A 32 -10.38 18.03 19.67
CA LEU A 32 -9.03 18.13 20.20
C LEU A 32 -9.13 18.48 21.69
N SER A 33 -8.39 17.77 22.55
CA SER A 33 -8.40 18.02 24.00
C SER A 33 -8.11 19.49 24.31
N SER A 34 -8.53 20.02 25.45
CA SER A 34 -8.11 21.37 25.84
C SER A 34 -6.61 21.42 26.14
N GLY A 35 -6.02 22.62 26.12
CA GLY A 35 -4.64 22.81 26.55
C GLY A 35 -4.05 24.13 26.06
N GLU A 36 -2.76 24.08 25.79
CA GLU A 36 -1.93 25.21 25.37
C GLU A 36 -2.30 25.72 23.97
N ARG A 37 -1.81 26.91 23.63
CA ARG A 37 -2.01 27.53 22.32
C ARG A 37 -1.57 26.59 21.19
N ILE A 38 -2.42 26.47 20.17
CA ILE A 38 -2.08 25.79 18.92
C ILE A 38 -1.12 26.69 18.15
N SER A 39 0.04 26.13 17.82
CA SER A 39 1.11 26.82 17.09
C SER A 39 0.95 26.66 15.58
N ASP A 40 0.65 25.44 15.13
CA ASP A 40 0.65 25.12 13.71
C ASP A 40 -0.23 23.92 13.37
N ILE A 41 -0.65 23.82 12.11
CA ILE A 41 -1.52 22.79 11.55
C ILE A 41 -0.96 22.34 10.21
N GLU A 42 -0.60 21.06 10.10
CA GLU A 42 -0.15 20.46 8.83
C GLU A 42 -1.19 19.45 8.34
N MET A 43 -1.55 19.51 7.06
CA MET A 43 -2.53 18.59 6.47
C MET A 43 -1.82 17.64 5.52
N HIS A 44 -2.14 16.35 5.58
CA HIS A 44 -1.52 15.39 4.67
C HIS A 44 -1.88 15.73 3.21
N PRO A 45 -0.89 15.79 2.28
CA PRO A 45 -1.11 16.27 0.91
C PRO A 45 -2.06 15.36 0.10
N SER A 46 -1.91 14.04 0.19
CA SER A 46 -2.76 13.07 -0.53
C SER A 46 -3.87 12.40 0.31
N GLN A 47 -3.66 12.19 1.62
CA GLN A 47 -4.65 11.56 2.49
C GLN A 47 -5.63 12.58 3.06
N SER A 48 -6.80 12.70 2.41
CA SER A 48 -7.84 13.70 2.76
C SER A 48 -8.43 13.58 4.17
N THR A 49 -8.05 12.59 4.98
CA THR A 49 -8.55 12.40 6.34
C THR A 49 -7.50 12.70 7.42
N ARG A 50 -6.23 12.89 7.03
CA ARG A 50 -5.09 12.98 7.93
C ARG A 50 -4.57 14.40 8.09
N ALA A 51 -4.32 14.81 9.33
CA ALA A 51 -3.71 16.10 9.66
C ALA A 51 -3.01 16.02 11.03
N TRP A 52 -2.10 16.96 11.26
CA TRP A 52 -1.35 17.13 12.50
C TRP A 52 -1.52 18.53 13.04
N VAL A 53 -1.43 18.65 14.37
CA VAL A 53 -1.56 19.91 15.09
C VAL A 53 -0.51 19.96 16.18
N THR A 54 0.13 21.12 16.33
CA THR A 54 1.14 21.35 17.36
C THR A 54 0.72 22.40 18.38
N ARG A 55 1.39 22.41 19.55
CA ARG A 55 1.20 23.39 20.61
C ARG A 55 2.52 23.99 21.09
N SER A 56 2.49 25.29 21.37
CA SER A 56 3.67 26.07 21.80
C SER A 56 3.89 26.12 23.31
N GLY A 57 3.10 25.41 24.12
CA GLY A 57 3.23 25.49 25.59
C GLY A 57 4.23 24.49 26.20
N LEU A 58 4.55 24.71 27.48
CA LEU A 58 5.53 23.92 28.25
C LEU A 58 4.91 22.68 28.93
N SER A 59 3.77 22.20 28.45
CA SER A 59 3.23 20.89 28.86
C SER A 59 4.02 19.79 28.15
N GLN A 60 4.74 18.95 28.90
CA GLN A 60 5.58 17.90 28.31
C GLN A 60 4.76 16.89 27.51
N ALA A 61 3.57 16.52 27.99
CA ALA A 61 2.80 15.41 27.45
C ALA A 61 1.86 15.79 26.29
N ASN A 62 1.58 17.07 26.04
CA ASN A 62 0.52 17.51 25.13
C ASN A 62 1.01 18.54 24.12
N LYS A 63 1.81 18.09 23.15
CA LYS A 63 2.44 18.97 22.16
C LYS A 63 1.99 18.70 20.74
N ILE A 64 1.93 17.43 20.34
CA ILE A 64 1.72 17.05 18.95
C ILE A 64 0.60 16.03 18.87
N PHE A 65 -0.39 16.31 18.02
CA PHE A 65 -1.58 15.49 17.84
C PHE A 65 -1.77 15.18 16.37
N THR A 66 -2.36 14.02 16.07
CA THR A 66 -2.75 13.61 14.72
C THR A 66 -4.22 13.20 14.69
N THR A 67 -4.85 13.35 13.54
CA THR A 67 -6.17 12.80 13.24
C THR A 67 -6.08 11.96 11.96
N SER A 68 -6.91 10.93 11.85
CA SER A 68 -7.08 10.12 10.63
C SER A 68 -8.54 10.07 10.16
N ASP A 69 -9.42 10.89 10.74
CA ASP A 69 -10.86 10.85 10.53
C ASP A 69 -11.49 12.24 10.29
N LYS A 70 -10.72 13.15 9.68
CA LYS A 70 -11.11 14.55 9.41
C LYS A 70 -11.43 15.33 10.70
N GLY A 71 -10.59 15.18 11.72
CA GLY A 71 -10.61 15.94 12.97
C GLY A 71 -11.72 15.55 13.95
N LYS A 72 -12.35 14.37 13.79
CA LYS A 72 -13.37 13.89 14.73
C LYS A 72 -12.71 13.33 15.99
N THR A 73 -11.58 12.65 15.85
CA THR A 73 -10.74 12.17 16.95
C THR A 73 -9.29 12.61 16.75
N TRP A 74 -8.60 12.79 17.87
CA TRP A 74 -7.21 13.23 17.90
C TRP A 74 -6.40 12.30 18.80
N LEU A 75 -5.37 11.70 18.21
CA LEU A 75 -4.40 10.89 18.91
C LEU A 75 -3.21 11.76 19.29
N ASN A 76 -2.78 11.69 20.54
CA ASN A 76 -1.58 12.35 21.01
C ASN A 76 -0.33 11.56 20.57
N ILE A 77 0.54 12.19 19.79
CA ILE A 77 1.79 11.63 19.25
C ILE A 77 3.02 12.36 19.80
N THR A 78 2.89 12.98 20.97
CA THR A 78 4.01 13.67 21.62
C THR A 78 5.12 12.67 22.00
N GLY A 79 4.77 11.45 22.45
CA GLY A 79 5.75 10.39 22.68
C GLY A 79 6.91 10.81 23.60
N ASN A 80 8.14 10.63 23.12
CA ASN A 80 9.40 10.96 23.81
C ASN A 80 9.85 12.42 23.63
N PHE A 81 9.00 13.31 23.09
CA PHE A 81 9.40 14.70 22.84
C PHE A 81 9.87 15.41 24.12
N ILE A 82 10.95 16.18 23.99
CA ILE A 82 11.46 16.97 25.11
C ILE A 82 10.49 18.12 25.46
N ASN A 83 10.56 18.64 26.69
CA ASN A 83 9.67 19.73 27.08
C ASN A 83 10.13 21.10 26.54
N THR A 84 9.90 21.34 25.24
CA THR A 84 10.13 22.62 24.56
C THR A 84 8.87 23.06 23.82
N PRO A 85 8.65 24.36 23.57
CA PRO A 85 7.63 24.82 22.64
C PRO A 85 7.84 24.23 21.24
N VAL A 86 6.75 23.74 20.66
CA VAL A 86 6.68 23.43 19.23
C VAL A 86 6.08 24.64 18.53
N LEU A 87 6.73 25.09 17.46
CA LEU A 87 6.38 26.33 16.77
C LEU A 87 5.89 26.07 15.35
N SER A 88 6.41 25.04 14.69
CA SER A 88 6.01 24.65 13.34
C SER A 88 6.04 23.14 13.15
N ILE A 89 5.32 22.65 12.16
CA ILE A 89 5.35 21.26 11.72
C ILE A 89 5.19 21.20 10.20
N THR A 90 5.95 20.33 9.56
CA THR A 90 5.81 20.05 8.12
C THR A 90 5.95 18.54 7.89
N PHE A 91 5.29 18.03 6.85
CA PHE A 91 5.27 16.61 6.54
C PHE A 91 5.93 16.33 5.20
N ASP A 92 6.86 15.39 5.20
CA ASP A 92 7.52 14.89 4.02
C ASP A 92 6.90 13.57 3.58
N GLU A 93 5.96 13.65 2.64
CA GLU A 93 5.23 12.49 2.10
C GLU A 93 6.16 11.38 1.57
N PRO A 94 7.16 11.64 0.70
CA PRO A 94 8.05 10.60 0.18
C PRO A 94 8.71 9.72 1.27
N THR A 95 9.19 10.33 2.35
CA THR A 95 9.88 9.62 3.42
C THR A 95 8.95 9.21 4.58
N ASN A 96 7.67 9.59 4.57
CA ASN A 96 6.74 9.49 5.71
C ASN A 96 7.27 10.18 6.99
N THR A 97 8.02 11.27 6.83
CA THR A 97 8.67 11.94 7.96
C THR A 97 7.93 13.20 8.37
N LEU A 98 7.71 13.38 9.67
CA LEU A 98 7.30 14.66 10.23
C LEU A 98 8.53 15.40 10.72
N PHE A 99 8.62 16.68 10.34
CA PHE A 99 9.59 17.61 10.89
C PHE A 99 8.88 18.63 11.76
N THR A 100 9.50 19.03 12.85
CA THR A 100 8.94 20.05 13.73
C THR A 100 9.99 21.03 14.21
N GLY A 101 9.64 22.31 14.16
CA GLY A 101 10.47 23.42 14.61
C GLY A 101 10.18 23.73 16.08
N THR A 102 11.24 23.91 16.86
CA THR A 102 11.16 24.22 18.30
C THR A 102 12.06 25.40 18.65
N ASP A 103 12.01 25.85 19.90
CA ASP A 103 12.96 26.85 20.43
C ASP A 103 14.43 26.42 20.46
N VAL A 104 14.70 25.12 20.33
CA VAL A 104 16.05 24.56 20.46
C VAL A 104 16.57 23.87 19.20
N GLY A 105 15.76 23.82 18.14
CA GLY A 105 16.14 23.26 16.85
C GLY A 105 15.01 22.49 16.17
N VAL A 106 15.38 21.71 15.15
CA VAL A 106 14.47 20.86 14.38
C VAL A 106 14.48 19.45 14.96
N PHE A 107 13.30 18.85 15.12
CA PHE A 107 13.13 17.44 15.43
C PHE A 107 12.42 16.74 14.27
N TYR A 108 12.62 15.42 14.16
CA TYR A 108 11.92 14.60 13.19
C TYR A 108 11.48 13.25 13.79
N THR A 109 10.48 12.63 13.17
CA THR A 109 10.04 11.26 13.44
C THR A 109 9.42 10.67 12.18
N ASP A 110 9.42 9.34 12.07
CA ASP A 110 8.43 8.67 11.21
C ASP A 110 7.02 8.95 11.75
N ALA A 111 6.09 9.27 10.86
CA ALA A 111 4.75 9.73 11.21
C ALA A 111 3.87 8.68 11.91
N ASP A 112 4.27 7.41 11.87
CA ASP A 112 3.55 6.26 12.44
C ASP A 112 4.28 5.62 13.65
N LEU A 113 5.61 5.70 13.72
CA LEU A 113 6.41 5.09 14.81
C LEU A 113 6.57 5.95 16.06
N ILE A 114 6.39 7.27 15.97
CA ILE A 114 6.37 8.23 17.09
C ILE A 114 7.61 8.12 18.01
N ASN A 115 8.79 8.36 17.44
CA ASN A 115 10.05 8.44 18.17
C ASN A 115 10.86 9.63 17.66
N TRP A 116 10.73 10.75 18.37
CA TRP A 116 11.31 12.03 17.98
C TRP A 116 12.80 12.09 18.25
N GLN A 117 13.54 12.57 17.25
CA GLN A 117 14.99 12.73 17.26
C GLN A 117 15.36 14.13 16.78
N ILE A 118 16.51 14.64 17.21
CA ILE A 118 17.03 15.91 16.70
C ILE A 118 17.44 15.70 15.23
N TYR A 119 17.05 16.64 14.36
CA TYR A 119 17.38 16.61 12.94
C TYR A 119 18.44 17.65 12.57
N GLY A 120 19.37 17.24 11.71
CA GLY A 120 20.43 18.09 11.18
C GLY A 120 21.70 18.11 12.03
N ASN A 121 22.82 18.46 11.38
CA ASN A 121 24.13 18.61 12.00
C ASN A 121 24.56 20.07 11.93
N ASN A 122 25.19 20.59 12.99
CA ASN A 122 25.82 21.92 13.04
C ASN A 122 24.89 23.15 12.95
N MET A 123 23.57 23.00 13.05
CA MET A 123 22.70 24.16 13.23
C MET A 123 22.86 24.71 14.65
N PRO A 124 23.01 26.04 14.83
CA PRO A 124 23.01 26.63 16.16
C PRO A 124 21.66 26.35 16.86
N LYS A 125 21.69 26.16 18.18
CA LYS A 125 20.47 26.05 18.99
C LYS A 125 19.74 27.39 18.95
N THR A 126 18.68 27.47 18.16
CA THR A 126 17.89 28.67 17.94
C THR A 126 16.45 28.30 17.66
N SER A 127 15.52 29.23 17.95
CA SER A 127 14.11 29.03 17.65
C SER A 127 13.87 28.92 16.15
N ILE A 128 13.16 27.85 15.78
CA ILE A 128 12.69 27.59 14.43
C ILE A 128 11.25 28.07 14.33
N THR A 129 11.04 29.17 13.62
CA THR A 129 9.73 29.84 13.53
C THR A 129 8.82 29.21 12.49
N ASP A 130 9.40 28.60 11.46
CA ASP A 130 8.67 27.95 10.38
C ASP A 130 9.55 26.91 9.69
N LEU A 131 8.92 25.88 9.13
CA LEU A 131 9.55 24.83 8.34
C LEU A 131 8.78 24.62 7.05
N ASP A 132 9.48 24.58 5.92
CA ASP A 132 8.87 24.30 4.62
C ASP A 132 9.75 23.38 3.79
N ILE A 133 9.12 22.56 2.95
CA ILE A 133 9.79 21.59 2.09
C ILE A 133 9.57 21.99 0.64
N HIS A 134 10.66 22.32 -0.05
CA HIS A 134 10.59 22.49 -1.49
C HIS A 134 10.66 21.13 -2.18
N ALA A 135 9.51 20.64 -2.64
CA ALA A 135 9.37 19.31 -3.24
C ALA A 135 10.32 19.07 -4.44
N GLY A 136 10.56 20.09 -5.27
CA GLY A 136 11.36 19.94 -6.48
C GLY A 136 12.86 19.75 -6.25
N THR A 137 13.42 20.42 -5.23
CA THR A 137 14.85 20.26 -4.87
C THR A 137 15.06 19.33 -3.68
N ARG A 138 13.97 18.84 -3.08
CA ARG A 138 14.00 17.99 -1.88
C ARG A 138 14.79 18.65 -0.76
N SER A 139 14.56 19.94 -0.55
CA SER A 139 15.25 20.73 0.49
C SER A 139 14.27 21.13 1.57
N LEU A 140 14.62 20.84 2.83
CA LEU A 140 13.94 21.36 4.01
C LEU A 140 14.54 22.72 4.36
N TYR A 141 13.70 23.75 4.40
CA TYR A 141 14.05 25.10 4.82
C TYR A 141 13.54 25.35 6.23
N ALA A 142 14.40 25.90 7.08
CA ALA A 142 14.09 26.30 8.44
C ALA A 142 14.30 27.80 8.61
N SER A 143 13.22 28.53 8.90
CA SER A 143 13.34 29.93 9.29
C SER A 143 13.69 30.03 10.76
N THR A 144 14.62 30.92 11.09
CA THR A 144 15.13 31.07 12.45
C THR A 144 14.84 32.45 13.01
N PHE A 145 14.66 32.54 14.33
CA PHE A 145 14.56 33.83 15.00
C PHE A 145 15.91 34.56 14.98
N GLY A 146 16.03 35.58 14.13
CA GLY A 146 17.19 36.49 14.09
C GLY A 146 18.44 35.98 13.35
N ARG A 147 18.38 34.84 12.65
CA ARG A 147 19.55 34.24 11.95
C ARG A 147 19.29 33.86 10.48
N GLY A 148 18.17 34.29 9.91
CA GLY A 148 17.82 34.03 8.51
C GLY A 148 17.21 32.64 8.30
N VAL A 149 17.46 32.05 7.13
CA VAL A 149 16.93 30.75 6.71
C VAL A 149 18.08 29.77 6.49
N TYR A 150 17.94 28.57 7.04
CA TYR A 150 18.84 27.44 6.83
C TYR A 150 18.19 26.41 5.92
N SER A 151 18.98 25.67 5.16
CA SER A 151 18.48 24.59 4.29
C SER A 151 19.31 23.34 4.44
N ILE A 152 18.65 22.18 4.35
CA ILE A 152 19.30 20.88 4.24
C ILE A 152 18.59 20.05 3.18
N ASN A 153 19.36 19.23 2.44
CA ASN A 153 18.78 18.28 1.51
C ASN A 153 18.18 17.11 2.28
N LEU A 154 16.92 16.82 2.02
CA LEU A 154 16.24 15.63 2.47
C LEU A 154 16.69 14.45 1.61
N PRO A 155 16.75 13.23 2.18
CA PRO A 155 16.97 12.04 1.37
C PRO A 155 15.84 11.86 0.36
N ASP A 156 16.20 11.34 -0.81
CA ASP A 156 15.25 10.90 -1.82
C ASP A 156 14.70 9.52 -1.41
N CYS A 157 13.79 9.48 -0.42
CA CYS A 157 12.95 8.29 -0.29
C CYS A 157 11.86 8.34 -1.35
N TYR A 158 12.26 7.96 -2.57
CA TYR A 158 11.35 7.65 -3.64
C TYR A 158 11.44 6.14 -3.93
N PRO A 159 10.32 5.43 -4.07
CA PRO A 159 8.93 5.93 -4.08
C PRO A 159 8.24 5.98 -2.72
N THR A 160 7.18 6.80 -2.61
CA THR A 160 6.31 6.94 -1.43
C THR A 160 5.58 5.63 -1.10
N GLU A 161 5.06 4.98 -2.13
CA GLU A 161 4.36 3.69 -2.10
C GLU A 161 4.87 2.81 -3.24
N ILE A 162 4.73 1.49 -3.10
CA ILE A 162 4.91 0.56 -4.22
C ILE A 162 3.63 -0.24 -4.38
N GLN A 163 3.21 -0.46 -5.61
CA GLN A 163 2.01 -1.22 -5.94
C GLN A 163 2.36 -2.41 -6.82
N LEU A 164 1.92 -3.58 -6.42
CA LEU A 164 2.11 -4.84 -7.11
C LEU A 164 1.05 -5.10 -8.18
N SER A 165 1.49 -5.79 -9.23
CA SER A 165 0.62 -6.40 -10.21
C SER A 165 1.10 -7.80 -10.55
N CYS A 166 0.17 -8.67 -10.93
CA CYS A 166 0.43 -10.07 -11.27
C CYS A 166 -0.04 -10.39 -12.69
N SER A 167 0.70 -11.25 -13.37
CA SER A 167 0.39 -11.81 -14.70
C SER A 167 0.46 -13.34 -14.62
N ILE A 168 -0.55 -14.02 -15.18
CA ILE A 168 -0.64 -15.49 -15.24
C ILE A 168 -0.53 -15.92 -16.71
N ASN A 169 0.29 -16.91 -17.00
CA ASN A 169 0.47 -17.50 -18.35
C ASN A 169 0.68 -16.45 -19.44
N LYS A 170 1.44 -15.38 -19.12
CA LYS A 170 1.71 -14.22 -19.99
C LYS A 170 0.49 -13.37 -20.36
N ALA A 171 -0.62 -13.46 -19.62
CA ALA A 171 -1.73 -12.53 -19.71
C ALA A 171 -1.33 -11.10 -19.28
N ASN A 172 -2.23 -10.14 -19.45
CA ASN A 172 -2.05 -8.78 -18.97
C ASN A 172 -1.86 -8.75 -17.45
N PHE A 173 -1.07 -7.78 -16.97
CA PHE A 173 -0.89 -7.56 -15.55
C PHE A 173 -2.14 -6.91 -14.95
N VAL A 174 -2.56 -7.40 -13.80
CA VAL A 174 -3.71 -6.87 -13.04
C VAL A 174 -3.26 -6.53 -11.63
N GLN A 175 -3.75 -5.40 -11.11
CA GLN A 175 -3.54 -4.96 -9.73
C GLN A 175 -4.64 -5.55 -8.84
N ILE A 176 -4.24 -6.38 -7.88
CA ILE A 176 -5.14 -7.13 -7.00
C ILE A 176 -4.41 -7.56 -5.73
N ASP A 177 -5.13 -7.60 -4.61
CA ASP A 177 -4.59 -8.06 -3.32
C ASP A 177 -4.60 -9.59 -3.20
N SER A 178 -5.46 -10.27 -3.98
CA SER A 178 -5.54 -11.73 -4.00
C SER A 178 -5.88 -12.29 -5.38
N GLN A 179 -5.29 -13.44 -5.70
CA GLN A 179 -5.49 -14.12 -6.99
C GLN A 179 -5.60 -15.63 -6.84
N LYS A 180 -6.47 -16.25 -7.65
CA LYS A 180 -6.62 -17.70 -7.78
C LYS A 180 -5.76 -18.19 -8.95
N VAL A 181 -4.97 -19.25 -8.72
CA VAL A 181 -4.09 -19.86 -9.72
C VAL A 181 -4.19 -21.39 -9.66
N CYS A 182 -3.90 -22.06 -10.76
CA CYS A 182 -3.93 -23.52 -10.85
C CYS A 182 -2.51 -24.11 -10.92
N ILE A 183 -2.36 -25.37 -10.48
CA ILE A 183 -1.12 -26.14 -10.70
C ILE A 183 -0.84 -26.24 -12.21
N GLY A 184 0.39 -25.92 -12.61
CA GLY A 184 0.86 -25.84 -13.98
C GLY A 184 0.80 -24.43 -14.57
N ASP A 185 0.19 -23.46 -13.87
CA ASP A 185 0.27 -22.06 -14.28
C ASP A 185 1.66 -21.49 -14.02
N THR A 186 1.99 -20.47 -14.80
CA THR A 186 3.23 -19.71 -14.68
C THR A 186 2.91 -18.27 -14.34
N ILE A 187 3.51 -17.74 -13.28
CA ILE A 187 3.21 -16.41 -12.76
C ILE A 187 4.43 -15.48 -12.83
N ARG A 188 4.14 -14.20 -13.05
CA ARG A 188 5.12 -13.10 -12.96
C ARG A 188 4.50 -11.97 -12.16
N PHE A 189 5.29 -11.40 -11.28
CA PHE A 189 4.93 -10.18 -10.57
C PHE A 189 5.76 -9.02 -11.11
N LYS A 190 5.22 -7.82 -11.00
CA LYS A 190 5.97 -6.58 -11.20
C LYS A 190 5.37 -5.44 -10.40
N THR A 191 6.14 -4.37 -10.21
CA THR A 191 5.57 -3.09 -9.81
C THR A 191 4.81 -2.44 -10.96
N ILE A 192 3.81 -1.63 -10.63
CA ILE A 192 3.06 -0.85 -11.64
C ILE A 192 3.94 0.28 -12.21
N GLN A 193 4.83 0.80 -11.38
CA GLN A 193 5.75 1.88 -11.71
C GLN A 193 7.16 1.33 -11.88
N ASN A 194 7.92 1.90 -12.83
CA ASN A 194 9.30 1.51 -13.09
C ASN A 194 10.25 2.38 -12.25
N TYR A 195 10.81 1.84 -11.18
CA TYR A 195 11.86 2.52 -10.42
C TYR A 195 13.22 2.05 -10.92
N ILE A 196 14.05 3.01 -11.33
CA ILE A 196 15.29 2.73 -12.07
C ILE A 196 16.54 2.66 -11.19
N ASP A 197 16.46 3.10 -9.93
CA ASP A 197 17.61 3.23 -9.03
C ASP A 197 17.33 2.56 -7.67
N GLY A 198 17.28 1.22 -7.68
CA GLY A 198 17.05 0.41 -6.49
C GLY A 198 17.10 -1.10 -6.71
N GLN A 199 16.92 -1.82 -5.62
CA GLN A 199 16.96 -3.27 -5.53
C GLN A 199 15.57 -3.82 -5.22
N TYR A 200 15.15 -4.83 -5.98
CA TYR A 200 13.90 -5.54 -5.79
C TYR A 200 14.18 -6.91 -5.16
N LYS A 201 13.56 -7.18 -4.00
CA LYS A 201 13.61 -8.47 -3.33
C LYS A 201 12.22 -9.10 -3.31
N TRP A 202 12.12 -10.31 -3.82
CA TRP A 202 10.90 -11.10 -3.85
C TRP A 202 11.01 -12.26 -2.87
N THR A 203 10.07 -12.37 -1.94
CA THR A 203 9.97 -13.51 -1.03
C THR A 203 8.59 -14.15 -1.08
N GLY A 204 8.52 -15.45 -0.79
CA GLY A 204 7.25 -16.17 -0.79
C GLY A 204 7.36 -17.66 -0.49
N PRO A 205 6.24 -18.39 -0.56
CA PRO A 205 6.18 -19.83 -0.33
C PRO A 205 7.16 -20.63 -1.18
N SER A 206 7.48 -21.85 -0.73
CA SER A 206 8.39 -22.78 -1.42
C SER A 206 9.80 -22.22 -1.67
N LYS A 207 10.33 -21.42 -0.72
CA LYS A 207 11.68 -20.84 -0.73
C LYS A 207 11.94 -19.85 -1.86
N LEU A 208 10.90 -19.15 -2.33
CA LEU A 208 11.14 -17.97 -3.14
C LEU A 208 11.85 -16.93 -2.25
N ASP A 209 13.11 -16.65 -2.57
CA ASP A 209 13.90 -15.56 -2.00
C ASP A 209 14.91 -15.14 -3.06
N THR A 210 14.57 -14.07 -3.79
CA THR A 210 15.40 -13.58 -4.90
C THR A 210 15.58 -12.08 -4.78
N THR A 211 16.79 -11.62 -5.06
CA THR A 211 17.16 -10.20 -5.00
C THR A 211 17.74 -9.81 -6.35
N LEU A 212 17.18 -8.77 -6.95
CA LEU A 212 17.48 -8.35 -8.31
C LEU A 212 17.72 -6.84 -8.37
N LEU A 213 18.71 -6.42 -9.16
CA LEU A 213 19.02 -5.01 -9.38
C LEU A 213 18.33 -4.52 -10.65
N GLY A 214 17.62 -3.39 -10.57
CA GLY A 214 17.02 -2.71 -11.72
C GLY A 214 15.91 -3.46 -12.48
N THR A 215 15.62 -4.72 -12.16
CA THR A 215 14.46 -5.44 -12.71
C THR A 215 13.33 -5.53 -11.69
N GLN A 216 12.23 -4.89 -12.05
CA GLN A 216 10.97 -4.93 -11.30
C GLN A 216 10.25 -6.28 -11.43
N PHE A 217 10.67 -7.18 -12.32
CA PHE A 217 9.98 -8.44 -12.52
C PHE A 217 10.47 -9.49 -11.53
N SER A 218 9.53 -10.24 -10.96
CA SER A 218 9.90 -11.51 -10.33
C SER A 218 10.41 -12.48 -11.40
N PRO A 219 11.25 -13.46 -11.01
CA PRO A 219 11.50 -14.61 -11.86
C PRO A 219 10.18 -15.28 -12.26
N GLU A 220 10.16 -15.88 -13.45
CA GLU A 220 9.01 -16.64 -13.94
C GLU A 220 8.81 -17.88 -13.06
N LEU A 221 7.74 -17.87 -12.26
CA LEU A 221 7.51 -18.87 -11.22
C LEU A 221 6.45 -19.87 -11.67
N ALA A 222 6.84 -21.13 -11.82
CA ALA A 222 5.94 -22.22 -12.13
C ALA A 222 5.24 -22.75 -10.86
N ILE A 223 3.91 -22.84 -10.90
CA ILE A 223 3.11 -23.41 -9.81
C ILE A 223 3.10 -24.94 -9.95
N LYS A 224 3.85 -25.61 -9.10
CA LYS A 224 4.04 -27.07 -9.08
C LYS A 224 3.24 -27.78 -7.98
N SER A 225 2.92 -27.10 -6.89
CA SER A 225 2.25 -27.71 -5.74
C SER A 225 1.35 -26.74 -4.98
N LEU A 226 0.41 -27.30 -4.20
CA LEU A 226 -0.48 -26.53 -3.32
C LEU A 226 0.28 -25.75 -2.22
N SER A 227 1.49 -26.21 -1.86
CA SER A 227 2.37 -25.54 -0.89
C SER A 227 2.89 -24.17 -1.37
N GLN A 228 2.62 -23.80 -2.63
CA GLN A 228 2.90 -22.46 -3.15
C GLN A 228 1.77 -21.45 -2.87
N THR A 229 0.72 -21.86 -2.15
CA THR A 229 -0.31 -20.97 -1.58
C THR A 229 0.30 -20.13 -0.46
N GLY A 230 0.03 -18.82 -0.47
CA GLY A 230 0.48 -17.92 0.60
C GLY A 230 0.70 -16.49 0.14
N LEU A 231 1.34 -15.71 1.01
CA LEU A 231 1.72 -14.32 0.76
C LEU A 231 3.04 -14.26 -0.01
N TYR A 232 3.02 -13.53 -1.11
CA TYR A 232 4.19 -13.13 -1.87
C TYR A 232 4.47 -11.67 -1.56
N ILE A 233 5.70 -11.37 -1.18
CA ILE A 233 6.12 -10.06 -0.70
C ILE A 233 7.15 -9.51 -1.67
N LEU A 234 6.94 -8.27 -2.09
CA LEU A 234 7.96 -7.47 -2.73
C LEU A 234 8.51 -6.47 -1.73
N GLN A 235 9.83 -6.38 -1.68
CA GLN A 235 10.55 -5.33 -0.99
C GLN A 235 11.39 -4.56 -2.01
N PHE A 236 11.13 -3.28 -2.17
CA PHE A 236 11.98 -2.35 -2.92
C PHE A 236 12.91 -1.62 -1.95
N THR A 237 14.20 -1.58 -2.25
CA THR A 237 15.20 -0.82 -1.51
C THR A 237 15.81 0.22 -2.45
N SER A 238 15.61 1.51 -2.18
CA SER A 238 16.19 2.59 -2.99
C SER A 238 17.71 2.65 -2.82
N LYS A 239 18.40 3.38 -3.71
CA LYS A 239 19.84 3.68 -3.58
C LYS A 239 20.21 4.32 -2.23
N ASP A 240 19.31 5.13 -1.69
CA ASP A 240 19.48 5.78 -0.38
C ASP A 240 19.04 4.90 0.80
N ALA A 241 18.93 3.59 0.58
CA ALA A 241 18.57 2.57 1.56
C ALA A 241 17.15 2.68 2.16
N CYS A 242 16.24 3.43 1.54
CA CYS A 242 14.83 3.44 1.94
C CYS A 242 14.16 2.15 1.50
N VAL A 243 13.39 1.50 2.40
CA VAL A 243 12.74 0.22 2.13
C VAL A 243 11.23 0.40 2.07
N LYS A 244 10.60 -0.08 0.98
CA LYS A 244 9.14 -0.14 0.82
C LYS A 244 8.71 -1.56 0.49
N THR A 245 7.54 -1.96 0.97
CA THR A 245 7.02 -3.31 0.78
C THR A 245 5.56 -3.31 0.34
N ASP A 246 5.20 -4.28 -0.49
CA ASP A 246 3.80 -4.58 -0.83
C ASP A 246 3.63 -6.10 -0.96
N THR A 247 2.39 -6.59 -0.88
CA THR A 247 2.09 -8.02 -0.81
C THR A 247 0.92 -8.42 -1.69
N ILE A 248 0.95 -9.66 -2.18
CA ILE A 248 -0.17 -10.29 -2.87
C ILE A 248 -0.39 -11.70 -2.34
N PHE A 249 -1.65 -12.06 -2.08
CA PHE A 249 -2.01 -13.41 -1.64
C PHE A 249 -2.38 -14.30 -2.83
N LEU A 250 -1.68 -15.43 -3.01
CA LEU A 250 -2.04 -16.42 -4.01
C LEU A 250 -2.69 -17.64 -3.39
N LYS A 251 -3.81 -18.06 -3.97
CA LYS A 251 -4.49 -19.32 -3.63
C LYS A 251 -4.34 -20.32 -4.78
N VAL A 252 -3.60 -21.40 -4.53
CA VAL A 252 -3.32 -22.45 -5.53
C VAL A 252 -4.39 -23.53 -5.48
N TYR A 253 -4.90 -23.91 -6.64
CA TYR A 253 -5.85 -25.00 -6.85
C TYR A 253 -5.22 -26.11 -7.68
N SER A 254 -5.57 -27.37 -7.38
CA SER A 254 -5.24 -28.49 -8.27
C SER A 254 -6.10 -28.43 -9.53
N LYS A 255 -5.53 -28.69 -10.70
CA LYS A 255 -6.33 -28.86 -11.93
C LYS A 255 -7.34 -30.01 -11.75
N PRO A 256 -8.56 -29.88 -12.29
CA PRO A 256 -9.53 -30.96 -12.25
C PRO A 256 -8.97 -32.19 -12.96
N ILE A 257 -9.12 -33.36 -12.34
CA ILE A 257 -8.85 -34.64 -13.01
C ILE A 257 -10.16 -35.09 -13.64
N VAL A 258 -10.27 -34.97 -14.96
CA VAL A 258 -11.43 -35.49 -15.69
C VAL A 258 -11.29 -37.00 -15.79
N LYS A 259 -12.18 -37.73 -15.12
CA LYS A 259 -12.38 -39.16 -15.35
C LYS A 259 -13.62 -39.35 -16.20
N ILE A 260 -13.47 -39.92 -17.40
CA ILE A 260 -14.60 -40.29 -18.23
C ILE A 260 -15.09 -41.65 -17.76
N ILE A 261 -16.36 -41.72 -17.37
CA ILE A 261 -17.01 -42.94 -16.91
C ILE A 261 -18.08 -43.30 -17.95
N PRO A 262 -17.92 -44.40 -18.68
CA PRO A 262 -18.95 -44.88 -19.58
C PRO A 262 -20.06 -45.58 -18.78
N SER A 263 -21.31 -45.51 -19.25
CA SER A 263 -22.43 -46.25 -18.65
C SER A 263 -22.25 -47.77 -18.73
N HIS A 264 -21.53 -48.26 -19.74
CA HIS A 264 -21.22 -49.68 -19.95
C HIS A 264 -19.79 -49.84 -20.51
N LEU A 265 -19.13 -50.97 -20.21
CA LEU A 265 -17.73 -51.21 -20.59
C LEU A 265 -17.52 -51.61 -22.06
N TYR A 266 -18.57 -52.06 -22.75
CA TYR A 266 -18.52 -52.51 -24.14
C TYR A 266 -19.88 -52.32 -24.82
N PHE A 267 -19.86 -52.22 -26.16
CA PHE A 267 -21.08 -52.35 -26.96
C PHE A 267 -21.40 -53.83 -27.11
N ASP A 268 -22.59 -54.25 -26.68
CA ASP A 268 -23.13 -55.58 -26.95
C ASP A 268 -24.46 -55.47 -27.69
N CYS A 269 -25.03 -56.62 -28.05
CA CYS A 269 -26.31 -56.68 -28.76
C CYS A 269 -27.49 -56.08 -27.98
N ASN A 270 -27.32 -55.79 -26.69
CA ASN A 270 -28.36 -55.23 -25.82
C ASN A 270 -28.22 -53.70 -25.62
N HIS A 271 -27.02 -53.13 -25.85
CA HIS A 271 -26.75 -51.71 -25.64
C HIS A 271 -26.46 -50.99 -26.98
N LYS A 272 -27.47 -50.30 -27.52
CA LYS A 272 -27.38 -49.53 -28.79
C LYS A 272 -26.73 -48.15 -28.65
N SER A 273 -26.51 -47.68 -27.41
CA SER A 273 -25.82 -46.42 -27.12
C SER A 273 -25.10 -46.49 -25.77
N ILE A 274 -24.01 -45.75 -25.62
CA ILE A 274 -23.29 -45.56 -24.35
C ILE A 274 -23.32 -44.07 -23.99
N THR A 275 -23.61 -43.76 -22.73
CA THR A 275 -23.53 -42.40 -22.21
C THR A 275 -22.18 -42.21 -21.51
N LEU A 276 -21.43 -41.20 -21.93
CA LEU A 276 -20.21 -40.78 -21.27
C LEU A 276 -20.55 -39.69 -20.25
N SER A 277 -20.11 -39.89 -19.02
CA SER A 277 -20.20 -38.89 -17.96
C SER A 277 -18.80 -38.49 -17.50
N ALA A 278 -18.60 -37.19 -17.29
CA ALA A 278 -17.42 -36.71 -16.58
C ALA A 278 -17.67 -36.92 -15.08
N GLY A 279 -16.70 -37.52 -14.38
CA GLY A 279 -16.81 -37.78 -12.94
C GLY A 279 -17.24 -36.54 -12.16
N LYS A 280 -18.18 -36.70 -11.22
CA LYS A 280 -18.69 -35.60 -10.37
C LYS A 280 -17.59 -35.16 -9.39
N ASP A 281 -16.96 -34.02 -9.69
CA ASP A 281 -16.26 -33.21 -8.69
C ASP A 281 -17.12 -31.97 -8.42
N SER A 282 -17.45 -31.68 -7.16
CA SER A 282 -18.48 -30.70 -6.77
C SER A 282 -18.09 -29.24 -7.03
N ILE A 283 -16.85 -28.99 -7.44
CA ILE A 283 -16.27 -27.65 -7.64
C ILE A 283 -16.03 -27.29 -9.12
N TYR A 284 -16.27 -28.22 -10.06
CA TYR A 284 -16.03 -28.00 -11.49
C TYR A 284 -17.25 -28.34 -12.35
N THR A 285 -17.50 -27.53 -13.37
CA THR A 285 -18.43 -27.82 -14.47
C THR A 285 -17.63 -28.29 -15.69
N TYR A 286 -18.10 -29.37 -16.31
CA TYR A 286 -17.48 -29.96 -17.49
C TYR A 286 -18.40 -29.77 -18.69
N ASN A 287 -17.86 -29.29 -19.81
CA ASN A 287 -18.58 -29.17 -21.08
C ASN A 287 -17.97 -30.15 -22.08
N TRP A 288 -18.81 -30.97 -22.71
CA TRP A 288 -18.42 -31.81 -23.84
C TRP A 288 -18.47 -30.95 -25.11
N ASN A 289 -17.47 -31.06 -26.00
CA ASN A 289 -17.51 -30.43 -27.32
C ASN A 289 -17.33 -31.49 -28.39
N TYR A 290 -18.41 -31.80 -29.11
CA TYR A 290 -18.42 -32.71 -30.25
C TYR A 290 -19.25 -32.07 -31.36
N GLY A 291 -18.66 -31.93 -32.55
CA GLY A 291 -19.36 -31.38 -33.73
C GLY A 291 -19.92 -29.96 -33.57
N GLY A 292 -19.45 -29.17 -32.60
CA GLY A 292 -19.95 -27.81 -32.32
C GLY A 292 -21.12 -27.74 -31.33
N ILE A 293 -21.51 -28.84 -30.70
CA ILE A 293 -22.55 -28.89 -29.66
C ILE A 293 -21.90 -28.96 -28.28
N THR A 294 -22.29 -28.06 -27.37
CA THR A 294 -21.89 -28.07 -25.95
C THR A 294 -22.99 -28.65 -25.08
N ASP A 295 -22.73 -29.80 -24.45
CA ASP A 295 -23.66 -30.48 -23.53
C ASP A 295 -22.94 -30.93 -22.25
N THR A 296 -23.71 -31.15 -21.18
CA THR A 296 -23.26 -31.62 -19.86
C THR A 296 -23.11 -33.15 -19.78
N GLN A 297 -23.71 -33.88 -20.73
CA GLN A 297 -23.54 -35.33 -20.94
C GLN A 297 -23.46 -35.60 -22.44
N HIS A 298 -22.69 -36.60 -22.86
CA HIS A 298 -22.59 -36.98 -24.27
C HIS A 298 -23.01 -38.44 -24.48
N GLN A 299 -23.97 -38.69 -25.37
CA GLN A 299 -24.47 -40.03 -25.70
C GLN A 299 -23.98 -40.44 -27.09
N ILE A 300 -23.28 -41.57 -27.17
CA ILE A 300 -22.75 -42.13 -28.43
C ILE A 300 -23.65 -43.29 -28.84
N SER A 301 -24.13 -43.29 -30.10
CA SER A 301 -24.99 -44.35 -30.66
C SER A 301 -24.33 -45.04 -31.85
N VAL A 302 -24.61 -46.33 -32.05
CA VAL A 302 -23.89 -47.22 -33.00
C VAL A 302 -24.03 -46.83 -34.50
N ASN A 303 -24.80 -45.80 -34.85
CA ASN A 303 -25.02 -45.38 -36.24
C ASN A 303 -24.24 -44.13 -36.69
N ASP A 304 -23.34 -43.59 -35.86
CA ASP A 304 -22.46 -42.51 -36.32
C ASP A 304 -21.41 -43.09 -37.29
N THR A 305 -21.60 -42.81 -38.58
CA THR A 305 -20.74 -43.26 -39.67
C THR A 305 -19.34 -42.67 -39.53
N TRP A 306 -18.34 -43.52 -39.32
CA TRP A 306 -16.93 -43.16 -39.33
C TRP A 306 -16.42 -43.14 -40.78
N HIS A 307 -16.03 -41.97 -41.28
CA HIS A 307 -15.09 -41.91 -42.41
C HIS A 307 -13.67 -41.93 -41.81
N LEU A 308 -12.90 -42.96 -42.19
CA LEU A 308 -11.47 -43.13 -41.87
C LEU A 308 -10.63 -41.94 -42.35
#